data_AF-A0A1I4HV85-F1
#
_entry.id   AF-A0A1I4HV85-F1
#
_cell.length_a   1.000
_cell.length_b   1.000
_cell.length_c   1.000
_cell.angle_alpha   90.00
_cell.angle_beta   90.00
_cell.angle_gamma   90.00
#
_symmetry.space_group_name_H-M   'P 1'
#
loop_
_entity.id
_entity.type
_entity.pdbx_description
1 polymer ?
#
loop_
_entity_poly.entity_id
_entity_poly.type
_entity_poly.pdbx_seq_one_letter_code
_entity_poly.pdbx_strand_id
1 'polypeptide(L)' 'MSMNRIQFQPGLSMPEFLKYYGTQAQCAAALEQARWPAGFRCP' A
#
# COMPACT_ATOMS: atom_id res chain seq x y z
N MET A 1 -20.18 18.69 -16.93
CA MET A 1 -20.41 17.69 -15.86
C MET A 1 -19.52 18.06 -14.69
N SER A 2 -20.08 18.17 -13.48
CA SER A 2 -19.30 18.37 -12.25
C SER A 2 -18.67 17.04 -11.84
N MET A 3 -17.34 16.96 -11.78
CA MET A 3 -16.65 15.78 -11.29
C MET A 3 -16.89 15.64 -9.79
N ASN A 4 -17.48 14.52 -9.38
CA ASN A 4 -17.70 14.22 -7.98
C ASN A 4 -16.36 13.82 -7.33
N ARG A 5 -15.73 14.77 -6.62
CA ARG A 5 -14.42 14.57 -5.97
C ARG A 5 -14.40 13.45 -4.94
N ILE A 6 -15.57 13.03 -4.43
CA ILE A 6 -15.69 11.89 -3.50
C ILE A 6 -15.59 10.56 -4.27
N GLN A 7 -16.09 10.50 -5.51
CA GLN A 7 -15.94 9.32 -6.37
C GLN A 7 -14.52 9.22 -6.97
N PHE A 8 -13.85 10.36 -7.16
CA PHE A 8 -12.52 10.45 -7.75
C PHE A 8 -11.49 10.96 -6.75
N GLN A 9 -11.44 10.34 -5.57
CA GLN A 9 -10.36 10.62 -4.63
C GLN A 9 -9.04 10.06 -5.17
N PRO A 10 -7.90 10.76 -4.94
CA PRO A 10 -6.58 10.23 -5.21
C PRO A 10 -6.30 9.10 -4.22
N GLY A 11 -6.75 7.91 -4.57
CA GLY A 11 -6.42 6.66 -3.91
C GLY A 11 -5.47 5.85 -4.78
N LEU A 12 -4.92 4.80 -4.18
CA LEU A 12 -4.20 3.78 -4.93
C LEU A 12 -5.22 3.03 -5.81
N SER A 13 -5.04 3.04 -7.13
CA SER A 13 -5.92 2.26 -8.01
C SER A 13 -5.75 0.76 -7.76
N MET A 14 -6.74 -0.05 -8.12
CA MET A 14 -6.63 -1.52 -7.98
C MET A 14 -5.39 -2.11 -8.66
N PRO A 15 -5.03 -1.73 -9.91
CA PRO A 15 -3.80 -2.20 -10.53
C PRO A 15 -2.54 -1.78 -9.78
N GLU A 16 -2.49 -0.55 -9.27
CA GLU A 16 -1.37 -0.09 -8.45
C GLU A 16 -1.30 -0.82 -7.11
N PHE A 17 -2.45 -1.11 -6.49
CA PHE A 17 -2.52 -1.93 -5.28
C PHE A 17 -1.95 -3.32 -5.53
N LEU A 18 -2.37 -4.00 -6.59
CA LEU A 18 -1.87 -5.33 -6.95
C LEU A 18 -0.38 -5.31 -7.33
N LYS A 19 0.14 -4.20 -7.86
CA LYS A 19 1.57 -4.03 -8.12
C LYS A 19 2.39 -4.09 -6.83
N TYR A 20 1.90 -3.48 -5.75
CA TYR A 20 2.62 -3.39 -4.48
C TYR A 20 2.26 -4.50 -3.47
N TYR A 21 1.06 -5.08 -3.56
CA TYR A 21 0.49 -5.99 -2.55
C TYR A 21 -0.19 -7.23 -3.16
N GLY A 22 0.00 -7.52 -4.46
CA GLY A 22 -0.74 -8.55 -5.18
C GLY A 22 -0.44 -10.00 -4.76
N THR A 23 0.62 -10.22 -3.98
CA THR A 23 0.98 -11.52 -3.42
C THR A 23 1.23 -11.43 -1.93
N GLN A 24 1.11 -12.57 -1.23
CA GLN A 24 1.39 -12.64 0.20
C GLN A 24 2.83 -12.22 0.52
N ALA A 25 3.81 -12.59 -0.32
CA ALA A 25 5.20 -12.20 -0.14
C ALA A 25 5.42 -10.69 -0.26
N GLN A 26 4.82 -10.04 -1.27
CA GLN A 26 4.88 -8.59 -1.43
C GLN A 26 4.22 -7.87 -0.25
N CYS A 27 3.05 -8.34 0.19
CA CYS A 27 2.35 -7.78 1.32
C CYS A 27 3.15 -7.91 2.63
N ALA A 28 3.76 -9.08 2.88
CA ALA A 28 4.60 -9.31 4.05
C ALA A 28 5.83 -8.39 4.07
N ALA A 29 6.52 -8.22 2.94
CA ALA A 29 7.67 -7.33 2.83
C ALA A 29 7.28 -5.86 3.08
N ALA A 30 6.18 -5.40 2.48
CA ALA A 30 5.67 -4.05 2.73
C ALA A 30 5.28 -3.84 4.19
N LEU A 31 4.68 -4.85 4.82
CA LEU A 31 4.30 -4.82 6.23
C LEU A 31 5.53 -4.77 7.15
N GLU A 32 6.57 -5.54 6.85
CA GLU A 32 7.83 -5.54 7.61
C GLU A 32 8.50 -4.16 7.54
N GLN A 33 8.60 -3.59 6.35
CA GLN A 33 9.21 -2.26 6.15
C GLN A 33 8.39 -1.14 6.82
N ALA A 34 7.06 -1.24 6.80
CA ALA A 34 6.19 -0.29 7.49
C ALA A 34 6.31 -0.39 9.02
N ARG A 35 6.50 -1.61 9.56
CA ARG A 35 6.66 -1.85 11.01
C ARG A 35 8.06 -1.46 11.51
N TRP A 36 9.09 -1.72 10.72
CA TRP A 36 10.48 -1.53 11.12
C TRP A 36 11.28 -0.80 10.04
N PRO A 37 11.04 0.51 9.84
CA PRO A 37 11.71 1.30 8.81
C PRO A 37 13.22 1.45 9.02
N ALA A 38 13.68 1.32 10.26
CA ALA A 38 15.10 1.35 10.63
C ALA A 38 15.69 -0.07 10.85
N GLY A 39 14.98 -1.11 10.41
CA GLY A 39 15.31 -2.51 10.66
C GLY A 39 14.70 -3.05 11.95
N PHE A 40 14.41 -4.35 11.96
CA PHE A 40 13.92 -5.05 13.15
C PHE A 40 15.02 -5.10 14.21
N ARG A 41 14.77 -4.53 15.39
CA ARG A 41 15.62 -4.72 16.57
C ARG A 41 14.89 -5.62 17.56
N CYS A 42 15.55 -6.69 17.96
CA CYS A 42 15.12 -7.49 19.10
C CYS A 42 15.17 -6.61 20.37
N PRO A 43 14.12 -6.62 21.21
CA PRO A 43 14.16 -5.98 22.53
C PRO A 43 15.18 -6.64 23.47
#